data_AF-A0A845S161-F1
#
_entry.id   AF-A0A845S161-F1
#
_cell.length_a   1.000
_cell.length_b   1.000
_cell.length_c   1.000
_cell.angle_alpha   90.00
_cell.angle_beta   90.00
_cell.angle_gamma   90.00
#
_symmetry.space_group_name_H-M   'P 1'
#
loop_
_entity.id
_entity.type
_entity.pdbx_description
1 polymer ?
#
loop_
_entity_poly.entity_id
_entity_poly.type
_entity_poly.pdbx_seq_one_letter_code
_entity_poly.pdbx_strand_id
1 'polypeptide(L)'
;MASLKFLRNRITSVKSTQKITKAMKMVAAAKLRKAQQNAENARPYSEKLNSIILNLKNSVNDIDSAPKLLVGNQKEETHLCVVLSSDRGLCGGFNTNICRKAKIFFEKVIEQNKKLKIIV
;
A
#
# COMPACT_ATOMS: atom_id res chain seq x y z
N MET A 1 23.20 -28.87 31.38
CA MET A 1 24.36 -28.41 30.59
C MET A 1 24.03 -28.51 29.10
N ALA A 2 24.38 -27.50 28.30
CA ALA A 2 24.26 -27.59 26.84
C ALA A 2 25.15 -28.73 26.33
N SER A 3 24.54 -29.83 25.92
CA SER A 3 25.29 -30.97 25.39
C SER A 3 25.78 -30.66 23.96
N LEU A 4 26.84 -31.34 23.54
CA LEU A 4 27.37 -31.22 22.18
C LEU A 4 26.31 -31.58 21.11
N LYS A 5 25.37 -32.46 21.46
CA LYS A 5 24.17 -32.79 20.66
C LYS A 5 23.22 -31.60 20.52
N PHE A 6 22.97 -30.85 21.60
CA PHE A 6 22.14 -29.64 21.56
C PHE A 6 22.72 -28.58 20.61
N LEU A 7 24.03 -28.32 20.70
CA LEU A 7 24.70 -27.36 19.80
C LEU A 7 24.64 -27.80 18.34
N ARG A 8 24.90 -29.08 18.04
CA ARG A 8 24.77 -29.62 16.68
C ARG A 8 23.35 -29.47 16.12
N ASN A 9 22.32 -29.75 16.92
CA ASN A 9 20.93 -29.60 16.51
C ASN A 9 20.58 -28.13 16.22
N ARG A 10 21.06 -27.19 17.04
CA ARG A 10 20.85 -25.76 16.80
C ARG A 10 21.52 -25.29 15.51
N ILE A 11 22.75 -25.76 15.22
CA ILE A 11 23.44 -25.45 13.96
C ILE A 11 22.64 -25.94 12.76
N THR A 12 22.14 -27.19 12.81
CA THR A 12 21.32 -27.75 11.72
C THR A 12 20.02 -26.97 11.52
N SER A 13 19.35 -26.58 12.61
CA SER A 13 18.14 -25.76 12.57
C SER A 13 18.39 -24.39 11.92
N VAL A 14 19.43 -23.66 12.36
CA VAL A 14 19.79 -22.35 11.79
C VAL A 14 20.18 -22.47 10.32
N LYS A 15 20.94 -23.50 9.93
CA LYS A 15 21.27 -23.75 8.51
C LYS A 15 20.02 -24.03 7.66
N SER A 16 19.01 -24.72 8.22
CA SER A 16 17.73 -24.93 7.54
C SER A 16 16.98 -23.61 7.34
N THR A 17 16.82 -22.82 8.41
CA THR A 17 16.18 -21.49 8.35
C THR A 17 16.89 -20.55 7.37
N GLN A 18 18.22 -20.60 7.29
CA GLN A 18 19.00 -19.82 6.32
C GLN A 18 18.66 -20.22 4.87
N LYS A 19 18.52 -21.51 4.57
CA LYS A 19 18.13 -21.97 3.23
C LYS A 19 16.71 -21.53 2.87
N ILE A 20 15.77 -21.65 3.81
CA ILE A 20 14.36 -21.25 3.62
C ILE A 20 14.28 -19.74 3.32
N THR A 21 14.90 -18.92 4.16
CA THR A 21 14.88 -17.45 3.97
C THR A 21 15.60 -17.02 2.69
N LYS A 22 16.68 -17.71 2.30
CA LYS A 22 17.35 -17.48 1.01
C LYS A 22 16.42 -17.77 -0.19
N ALA A 23 15.68 -18.87 -0.14
CA ALA A 23 14.68 -19.19 -1.17
C ALA A 23 13.54 -18.17 -1.18
N MET A 24 13.01 -17.79 -0.02
CA MET A 24 11.96 -16.76 0.11
C MET A 24 12.42 -15.43 -0.49
N LYS A 25 13.68 -15.02 -0.27
CA LYS A 25 14.25 -13.80 -0.88
C LYS A 25 14.21 -13.86 -2.41
N MET A 26 14.57 -15.01 -3.00
CA MET A 26 14.53 -15.17 -4.46
C MET A 26 13.10 -15.14 -5.01
N VAL A 27 12.16 -15.80 -4.32
CA VAL A 27 10.73 -15.77 -4.68
C VAL A 27 10.16 -14.35 -4.59
N ALA A 28 10.50 -13.61 -3.53
CA ALA A 28 10.08 -12.22 -3.36
C ALA A 28 10.66 -11.32 -4.48
N ALA A 29 11.93 -11.51 -4.84
CA ALA A 29 12.55 -10.78 -5.94
C ALA A 29 11.86 -11.06 -7.29
N ALA A 30 11.51 -12.32 -7.58
CA ALA A 30 10.77 -12.67 -8.78
C ALA A 30 9.37 -12.05 -8.81
N LYS A 31 8.65 -12.08 -7.68
CA LYS A 31 7.33 -11.43 -7.54
C LYS A 31 7.40 -9.91 -7.72
N LEU A 32 8.43 -9.27 -7.16
CA LEU A 32 8.64 -7.83 -7.31
C LEU A 32 8.87 -7.45 -8.78
N ARG A 33 9.72 -8.19 -9.49
CA ARG A 33 9.95 -7.98 -10.93
C ARG A 33 8.66 -8.11 -11.74
N LYS A 34 7.86 -9.13 -11.47
CA LYS A 34 6.55 -9.31 -12.13
C LYS A 34 5.59 -8.15 -11.82
N ALA A 35 5.52 -7.71 -10.56
CA ALA A 35 4.68 -6.58 -10.16
C ALA A 35 5.13 -5.27 -10.83
N GLN A 36 6.43 -5.04 -10.93
CA GLN A 36 6.99 -3.88 -11.63
C GLN A 36 6.63 -3.90 -13.12
N GLN A 37 6.80 -5.04 -13.79
CA GLN A 37 6.46 -5.16 -15.21
C GLN A 37 4.96 -4.92 -15.46
N ASN A 38 4.09 -5.43 -14.59
CA ASN A 38 2.66 -5.14 -14.67
C ASN A 38 2.36 -3.63 -14.51
N ALA A 39 3.05 -2.95 -13.59
CA ALA A 39 2.88 -1.51 -13.38
C ALA A 39 3.39 -0.68 -14.57
N GLU A 40 4.50 -1.11 -15.19
CA GLU A 40 5.04 -0.48 -16.41
C GLU A 40 4.09 -0.67 -17.60
N ASN A 41 3.56 -1.88 -17.79
CA ASN A 41 2.58 -2.17 -18.84
C ASN A 41 1.27 -1.40 -18.67
N ALA A 42 0.84 -1.15 -17.42
CA ALA A 42 -0.36 -0.36 -17.13
C ALA A 42 -0.15 1.15 -17.26
N ARG A 43 1.11 1.62 -17.33
CA ARG A 43 1.44 3.04 -17.31
C ARG A 43 0.87 3.82 -18.50
N PRO A 44 1.00 3.38 -19.77
CA PRO A 44 0.46 4.14 -20.91
C PRO A 44 -1.05 4.33 -20.83
N TYR A 45 -1.78 3.33 -20.33
CA TYR A 45 -3.23 3.45 -20.10
C TYR A 45 -3.54 4.51 -19.04
N SER A 46 -2.85 4.47 -17.90
CA SER A 46 -3.03 5.43 -16.81
C SER A 46 -2.71 6.87 -17.28
N GLU A 47 -1.64 7.05 -18.05
CA GLU A 47 -1.25 8.35 -18.60
C GLU A 47 -2.32 8.89 -19.56
N LYS A 48 -2.81 8.05 -20.48
CA LYS A 48 -3.84 8.47 -21.44
C LYS A 48 -5.16 8.79 -20.74
N LEU A 49 -5.56 7.96 -19.78
CA LEU A 49 -6.76 8.20 -18.96
C LEU A 49 -6.64 9.52 -18.20
N ASN A 50 -5.47 9.81 -17.60
CA ASN A 50 -5.22 11.09 -16.95
C ASN A 50 -5.33 12.27 -17.92
N SER A 51 -4.77 12.16 -19.14
CA SER A 51 -4.93 13.21 -20.17
C SER A 51 -6.40 13.45 -20.53
N ILE A 52 -7.20 12.39 -20.66
CA ILE A 52 -8.64 12.52 -20.97
C ILE A 52 -9.37 13.23 -19.83
N ILE A 53 -9.11 12.83 -18.57
CA ILE A 53 -9.74 13.46 -17.39
C ILE A 53 -9.36 14.95 -17.31
N LEU A 54 -8.10 15.31 -17.57
CA LEU A 54 -7.65 16.69 -17.59
C LEU A 54 -8.32 17.50 -18.71
N ASN A 55 -8.42 16.94 -19.91
CA ASN A 55 -9.10 17.59 -21.03
C ASN A 55 -10.59 17.82 -20.73
N LEU A 56 -11.25 16.82 -20.13
CA LEU A 56 -12.64 16.95 -19.70
C LEU A 56 -12.79 18.05 -18.66
N LYS A 57 -11.92 18.08 -17.64
CA LYS A 57 -11.92 19.13 -16.62
C LYS A 57 -11.74 20.52 -17.23
N ASN A 58 -10.84 20.68 -18.20
CA ASN A 58 -10.61 21.97 -18.87
C ASN A 58 -11.75 22.39 -19.79
N SER A 59 -12.59 21.45 -20.23
CA SER A 59 -13.76 21.71 -21.07
C SER A 59 -15.01 22.09 -20.25
N VAL A 60 -14.93 22.00 -18.91
CA VAL A 60 -16.00 22.44 -18.01
C VAL A 60 -15.98 23.97 -17.94
N ASN A 61 -16.89 24.60 -18.66
CA ASN A 61 -17.05 26.07 -18.68
C ASN A 61 -17.91 26.58 -17.52
N ASP A 62 -18.78 25.74 -16.98
CA ASP A 62 -19.66 26.06 -15.87
C ASP A 62 -19.53 24.97 -14.79
N ILE A 63 -19.06 25.40 -13.62
CA ILE A 63 -18.76 24.52 -12.48
C ILE A 63 -20.05 23.99 -11.85
N ASP A 64 -21.14 24.75 -11.92
CA ASP A 64 -22.40 24.41 -11.25
C ASP A 64 -23.19 23.33 -12.02
N SER A 65 -23.00 23.23 -13.34
CA SER A 65 -23.57 22.17 -14.18
C SER A 65 -22.67 20.94 -14.33
N ALA A 66 -21.46 20.97 -13.78
CA ALA A 66 -20.48 19.89 -13.91
C ALA A 66 -20.77 18.71 -12.96
N PRO A 67 -20.42 17.46 -13.34
CA PRO A 67 -20.54 16.32 -12.46
C PRO A 67 -19.72 16.49 -11.16
N LYS A 68 -20.35 16.28 -10.00
CA LYS A 68 -19.70 16.39 -8.67
C LYS A 68 -18.47 15.48 -8.50
N LEU A 69 -18.36 14.40 -9.26
CA LEU A 69 -17.16 13.54 -9.27
C LEU A 69 -15.94 14.22 -9.90
N LEU A 70 -16.14 15.23 -10.75
CA LEU A 70 -15.07 15.99 -11.40
C LEU A 70 -14.72 17.28 -10.64
N VAL A 71 -15.74 18.00 -10.15
CA VAL A 71 -15.55 19.31 -9.48
C VAL A 71 -15.55 19.25 -7.95
N GLY A 72 -15.93 18.11 -7.37
CA GLY A 72 -16.12 17.96 -5.94
C GLY A 72 -17.48 18.45 -5.46
N ASN A 73 -17.76 18.23 -4.17
CA ASN A 73 -19.02 18.64 -3.53
C ASN A 73 -18.82 19.73 -2.45
N GLN A 74 -17.59 20.24 -2.30
CA GLN A 74 -17.17 21.22 -1.28
C GLN A 74 -17.49 20.83 0.17
N LYS A 75 -17.84 19.56 0.43
CA LYS A 75 -18.14 19.05 1.77
C LYS A 75 -16.95 18.26 2.28
N GLU A 76 -16.34 18.76 3.35
CA GLU A 76 -15.22 18.09 4.02
C GLU A 76 -15.61 17.39 5.34
N GLU A 77 -16.90 17.24 5.61
CA GLU A 77 -17.41 16.68 6.86
C GLU A 77 -16.99 15.21 7.07
N THR A 78 -16.86 14.43 5.99
CA THR A 78 -16.51 13.00 6.06
C THR A 78 -15.30 12.68 5.20
N HIS A 79 -14.29 12.08 5.82
CA HIS A 79 -13.08 11.59 5.16
C HIS A 79 -13.12 10.06 5.09
N LEU A 80 -13.02 9.51 3.88
CA LEU A 80 -12.80 8.09 3.67
C LEU A 80 -11.30 7.84 3.49
N CYS A 81 -10.69 7.07 4.39
CA CYS A 81 -9.32 6.63 4.26
C CYS A 81 -9.27 5.17 3.85
N VAL A 82 -8.61 4.90 2.72
CA VAL A 82 -8.37 3.54 2.22
C VAL A 82 -6.92 3.18 2.52
N VAL A 83 -6.71 2.16 3.36
CA VAL A 83 -5.39 1.76 3.87
C VAL A 83 -4.99 0.43 3.28
N LEU A 84 -4.20 0.46 2.22
CA LEU A 84 -3.72 -0.76 1.56
C LEU A 84 -2.52 -1.35 2.31
N SER A 85 -2.63 -2.59 2.77
CA SER A 85 -1.57 -3.33 3.47
C SER A 85 -1.29 -4.70 2.81
N SER A 86 -0.35 -5.49 3.35
CA SER A 86 -0.07 -6.83 2.81
C SER A 86 -0.79 -7.92 3.58
N ASP A 87 -1.35 -8.90 2.85
CA ASP A 87 -2.02 -10.08 3.43
C ASP A 87 -1.08 -11.01 4.20
N ARG A 88 0.24 -10.93 3.95
CA ARG A 88 1.24 -11.82 4.55
C ARG A 88 2.18 -11.07 5.49
N GLY A 89 2.68 -11.80 6.50
CA GLY A 89 3.75 -11.35 7.39
C GLY A 89 5.16 -11.53 6.79
N LEU A 90 6.19 -11.42 7.64
CA LEU A 90 7.62 -11.46 7.27
C LEU A 90 8.02 -10.40 6.22
N CYS A 91 7.28 -9.29 6.18
CA CYS A 91 7.45 -8.15 5.28
C CYS A 91 8.31 -7.02 5.87
N GLY A 92 9.16 -7.33 6.86
CA GLY A 92 9.88 -6.33 7.63
C GLY A 92 8.92 -5.31 8.27
N GLY A 93 9.22 -4.02 8.11
CA GLY A 93 8.41 -2.93 8.67
C GLY A 93 7.23 -2.45 7.80
N PHE A 94 6.89 -3.12 6.70
CA PHE A 94 5.91 -2.62 5.71
C PHE A 94 4.55 -2.28 6.34
N ASN A 95 3.86 -3.27 6.92
CA ASN A 95 2.55 -3.06 7.55
C ASN A 95 2.62 -2.09 8.73
N THR A 96 3.64 -2.22 9.59
CA THR A 96 3.83 -1.32 10.74
C THR A 96 3.97 0.14 10.32
N ASN A 97 4.70 0.40 9.23
CA ASN A 97 4.92 1.77 8.73
C ASN A 97 3.64 2.36 8.13
N ILE A 98 2.88 1.56 7.37
CA ILE A 98 1.59 1.99 6.81
C ILE A 98 0.59 2.30 7.92
N CYS A 99 0.43 1.39 8.89
CA CYS A 99 -0.49 1.59 10.01
C CYS A 99 -0.10 2.81 10.85
N ARG A 100 1.21 3.07 11.05
CA ARG A 100 1.67 4.27 11.76
C ARG A 100 1.31 5.55 11.02
N LYS A 101 1.53 5.60 9.70
CA LYS A 101 1.14 6.76 8.87
C LYS A 101 -0.38 6.97 8.86
N ALA A 102 -1.15 5.89 8.71
CA ALA A 102 -2.60 5.93 8.74
C ALA A 102 -3.10 6.48 10.09
N LYS A 103 -2.55 5.99 11.20
CA LYS A 103 -2.88 6.49 12.54
C LYS A 103 -2.64 8.00 12.69
N ILE A 104 -1.48 8.50 12.27
CA ILE A 104 -1.17 9.95 12.31
C ILE A 104 -2.20 10.75 11.50
N PHE A 105 -2.63 10.23 10.35
CA PHE A 105 -3.66 10.87 9.55
C PHE A 105 -5.04 10.84 10.24
N PHE A 106 -5.40 9.72 10.86
CA PHE A 106 -6.66 9.58 11.60
C PHE A 106 -6.76 10.58 12.74
N GLU A 107 -5.68 10.71 13.52
CA GLU A 107 -5.60 11.69 14.62
C GLU A 107 -5.85 13.11 14.11
N LYS A 108 -5.23 13.51 13.00
CA LYS A 108 -5.47 14.84 12.39
C LYS A 108 -6.92 15.07 11.95
N VAL A 109 -7.56 14.07 11.36
CA VAL A 109 -8.97 14.19 10.93
C VAL A 109 -9.89 14.31 12.14
N ILE A 110 -9.61 13.54 13.20
CA ILE A 110 -10.38 13.56 14.45
C ILE A 110 -10.20 14.90 15.19
N GLU A 111 -8.98 15.43 15.25
CA GLU A 111 -8.69 16.76 15.83
C GLU A 111 -9.45 17.90 15.14
N GLN A 112 -9.71 17.75 13.83
CA GLN A 112 -10.53 18.70 13.06
C GLN A 112 -12.05 18.50 13.28
N ASN A 113 -12.48 17.62 14.19
CA ASN A 113 -13.87 17.24 14.42
C ASN A 113 -14.59 16.73 13.15
N LYS A 114 -13.86 16.10 12.23
CA LYS A 114 -14.40 15.54 10.99
C LYS A 114 -14.68 14.04 11.16
N LYS A 115 -15.69 13.53 10.44
CA LYS A 115 -16.06 12.11 10.47
C LYS A 115 -15.07 11.27 9.68
N LEU A 116 -14.46 10.28 10.31
CA LEU A 116 -13.54 9.34 9.66
C LEU A 116 -14.25 8.03 9.31
N LYS A 117 -14.10 7.57 8.07
CA LYS A 117 -14.43 6.21 7.62
C LYS A 117 -13.17 5.52 7.14
N ILE A 118 -13.01 4.25 7.46
CA ILE A 118 -11.80 3.49 7.13
C ILE A 118 -12.20 2.25 6.32
N ILE A 119 -11.45 2.00 5.24
CA ILE A 119 -11.43 0.73 4.51
C ILE A 119 -9.98 0.25 4.53
N VAL A 120 -9.78 -1.04 4.84
CA VAL A 120 -8.45 -1.69 4.86
C VAL A 120 -8.44 -2.78 3.80
#